data_AF-A0A1B0CN60-F1
#
_entry.id   AF-A0A1B0CN60-F1
#
_cell.length_a   1.000
_cell.length_b   1.000
_cell.length_c   1.000
_cell.angle_alpha   90.00
_cell.angle_beta   90.00
_cell.angle_gamma   90.00
#
_symmetry.space_group_name_H-M   'P 1'
#
loop_
_entity.id
_entity.type
_entity.pdbx_description
1 polymer ?
#
loop_
_entity_poly.entity_id
_entity_poly.type
_entity_poly.pdbx_seq_one_letter_code
_entity_poly.pdbx_strand_id
1 'polypeptide(L)' 'MMTWWFTTFMAPAIKAKVHSLPGVEHLYAAITRDQLEIPAYITEYDMTVNGLHYFQPDAQTSPAS' A
#
# COMPACT_ATOMS: atom_id res chain seq x y z
N MET A 1 -12.99 5.19 8.56
CA MET A 1 -12.73 5.88 9.85
C MET A 1 -12.38 4.82 10.91
N MET A 2 -11.13 4.35 10.95
CA MET A 2 -10.67 3.29 11.87
C MET A 2 -9.32 3.67 12.49
N THR A 3 -9.33 4.68 13.36
CA THR A 3 -8.15 5.16 14.11
C THR A 3 -8.41 5.11 15.62
N TRP A 4 -9.36 4.29 16.07
CA TRP A 4 -9.81 4.28 17.47
C TRP A 4 -8.74 3.80 18.47
N TRP A 5 -7.70 3.11 18.00
CA TRP A 5 -6.54 2.71 18.82
C TRP A 5 -5.50 3.84 18.98
N PHE A 6 -5.57 4.90 18.17
CA PHE A 6 -4.57 5.98 18.17
C PHE A 6 -4.82 7.05 19.24
N THR A 7 -6.01 7.05 19.86
CA THR A 7 -6.38 8.05 20.87
C THR A 7 -5.85 7.74 22.27
N THR A 8 -5.36 6.52 22.53
CA THR A 8 -4.76 6.16 23.83
C THR A 8 -3.41 6.86 24.07
N PHE A 9 -2.68 7.17 23.01
CA PHE A 9 -1.49 8.02 23.10
C PHE A 9 -1.92 9.48 22.98
N MET A 10 -2.06 10.16 24.12
CA MET A 10 -2.11 11.62 24.23
C MET A 10 -0.76 12.24 23.83
N ALA A 11 -0.26 11.93 22.64
CA ALA A 11 0.96 12.44 22.05
C ALA A 11 0.58 13.33 20.86
N PRO A 12 0.22 14.61 21.09
CA PRO A 12 -0.25 15.52 20.04
C PRO A 12 0.75 15.67 18.88
N ALA A 13 2.05 15.46 19.15
CA ALA A 13 3.10 15.48 18.14
C ALA A 13 3.07 14.29 17.16
N ILE A 14 2.50 13.14 17.54
CA ILE A 14 2.41 11.96 16.67
C ILE A 14 1.28 12.12 15.64
N LYS A 15 0.21 12.83 15.99
CA LYS A 15 -0.93 13.08 15.08
C LYS A 15 -0.49 13.71 13.76
N ALA A 16 0.47 14.62 13.80
CA ALA A 16 1.01 15.28 12.61
C ALA A 16 1.94 14.37 11.76
N LYS A 17 2.35 13.23 12.31
CA LYS A 17 3.24 12.26 11.64
C LYS A 17 2.47 11.05 11.07
N VAL A 18 1.20 10.88 11.42
CA VAL A 18 0.35 9.81 10.90
C VAL A 18 -0.22 10.23 9.56
N HIS A 19 0.12 9.49 8.52
CA HIS A 19 -0.37 9.71 7.17
C HIS A 19 -1.16 8.48 6.73
N SER A 20 -2.41 8.68 6.30
CA SER A 20 -3.19 7.63 5.66
C SER A 20 -2.78 7.55 4.20
N LEU A 21 -2.32 6.39 3.75
CA LEU A 21 -1.93 6.16 2.38
C LEU A 21 -3.06 5.48 1.61
N PRO A 22 -3.31 5.86 0.34
CA PRO A 22 -4.41 5.31 -0.45
C PRO A 22 -4.09 3.93 -1.07
N GLY A 23 -2.80 3.57 -1.14
CA GLY A 23 -2.33 2.31 -1.71
C GLY A 23 -0.90 2.01 -1.30
N VAL A 24 -0.50 0.75 -1.48
CA VAL A 24 0.83 0.26 -1.08
C VAL A 24 1.94 0.92 -1.89
N GLU A 25 1.67 1.34 -3.12
CA GLU A 25 2.63 2.04 -3.99
C GLU A 25 3.16 3.34 -3.37
N HIS A 26 2.35 4.03 -2.57
CA HIS A 26 2.72 5.27 -1.91
C HIS A 26 3.70 5.03 -0.74
N LEU A 27 3.76 3.82 -0.16
CA LEU A 27 4.78 3.47 0.84
C LEU A 27 6.19 3.51 0.24
N TYR A 28 6.34 3.07 -1.01
CA TYR A 28 7.65 3.01 -1.66
C TYR A 28 8.25 4.37 -2.02
N ALA A 29 7.44 5.44 -2.02
CA ALA A 29 7.93 6.81 -2.14
C ALA A 29 8.62 7.31 -0.86
N ALA A 30 8.26 6.74 0.30
CA ALA A 30 8.79 7.14 1.60
C ALA A 30 9.85 6.15 2.15
N ILE A 31 9.74 4.87 1.81
CA ILE A 31 10.61 3.81 2.33
C ILE A 31 11.05 2.91 1.18
N THR A 32 12.35 2.61 1.12
CA THR A 32 12.91 1.70 0.11
C THR A 32 12.40 0.27 0.31
N ARG A 33 12.08 -0.42 -0.79
CA ARG A 33 11.50 -1.77 -0.80
C ARG A 33 12.33 -2.83 -0.05
N ASP A 34 13.65 -2.67 -0.03
CA ASP A 34 14.57 -3.57 0.68
C ASP A 34 14.43 -3.51 2.21
N GLN A 35 13.92 -2.39 2.73
CA GLN A 35 13.71 -2.16 4.16
C GLN A 35 12.27 -2.47 4.61
N LEU A 36 11.42 -2.98 3.70
CA LEU A 36 9.99 -3.11 3.93
C LEU A 36 9.52 -4.54 3.69
N GLU A 37 9.19 -5.25 4.76
CA GLU A 37 8.58 -6.57 4.71
C GLU A 37 7.07 -6.45 4.84
N ILE A 38 6.36 -6.35 3.71
CA ILE A 38 4.89 -6.27 3.69
C ILE A 38 4.31 -7.70 3.76
N PRO A 39 3.47 -8.01 4.77
CA PRO A 39 2.74 -9.28 4.82
C PRO A 39 1.86 -9.52 3.60
N ALA A 40 1.80 -10.77 3.14
CA ALA A 40 1.07 -11.17 1.93
C ALA A 40 -0.40 -10.72 1.92
N TYR A 41 -1.11 -10.79 3.06
CA TYR A 41 -2.51 -10.40 3.15
C TYR A 41 -2.76 -8.92 2.84
N ILE A 42 -1.77 -8.04 3.03
CA ILE A 42 -1.88 -6.62 2.68
C ILE A 42 -1.80 -6.45 1.17
N THR A 43 -0.86 -7.14 0.53
CA THR A 43 -0.69 -7.13 -0.93
C THR A 43 -1.91 -7.74 -1.63
N GLU A 44 -2.46 -8.83 -1.09
CA GLU A 44 -3.70 -9.42 -1.60
C GLU A 44 -4.87 -8.44 -1.50
N TYR A 45 -5.04 -7.77 -0.36
CA TYR A 45 -6.07 -6.76 -0.19
C TYR A 45 -5.87 -5.57 -1.15
N ASP A 46 -4.65 -5.06 -1.27
CA ASP A 46 -4.31 -4.00 -2.22
C ASP A 46 -4.61 -4.43 -3.67
N MET A 47 -4.38 -5.69 -4.04
CA MET A 47 -4.77 -6.22 -5.34
C MET A 47 -6.30 -6.32 -5.51
N THR A 48 -7.07 -6.56 -4.45
CA THR A 48 -8.55 -6.53 -4.54
C THR A 48 -9.12 -5.11 -4.68
N VAL A 49 -8.46 -4.12 -4.09
CA VAL A 49 -8.91 -2.72 -4.06
C VAL A 49 -8.37 -1.91 -5.24
N ASN A 50 -7.07 -2.08 -5.55
CA ASN A 50 -6.30 -1.37 -6.56
C ASN A 50 -5.88 -2.28 -7.75
N GLY A 51 -6.51 -3.46 -7.90
CA GLY A 51 -6.16 -4.48 -8.91
C GLY A 51 -6.08 -3.99 -10.35
N LEU A 52 -6.81 -2.92 -10.70
CA LEU A 52 -6.74 -2.28 -12.01
C LEU A 52 -5.35 -1.68 -12.32
N HIS A 53 -4.59 -1.26 -11.30
CA HIS A 53 -3.21 -0.80 -11.47
C HIS A 53 -2.21 -1.94 -11.68
N TYR A 54 -2.57 -3.16 -11.27
CA TYR A 54 -1.77 -4.37 -11.49
C TYR A 54 -2.14 -5.09 -12.79
N PHE A 55 -3.26 -4.70 -13.42
CA PHE A 55 -3.70 -5.24 -14.69
C PHE A 55 -2.91 -4.60 -15.84
N GLN A 56 -1.86 -5.28 -16.32
CA GLN A 56 -1.22 -4.96 -17.60
C GLN A 56 -1.88 -5.78 -18.72
N PRO A 57 -2.68 -5.18 -19.61
CA PRO A 57 -3.30 -5.91 -20.73
C PRO A 57 -2.31 -6.40 -21.80
N ASP A 58 -0.99 -6.16 -21.65
CA ASP A 58 -0.01 -6.41 -22.71
C ASP A 58 0.88 -7.67 -22.50
N ALA A 59 0.74 -8.41 -21.39
CA ALA A 59 1.51 -9.64 -21.19
C ALA A 59 1.01 -10.84 -22.03
N GLN A 60 0.03 -10.66 -22.93
CA GLN A 60 -0.59 -11.76 -23.67
C GLN A 60 -0.82 -11.49 -25.17
N THR A 61 0.05 -10.70 -25.82
CA THR A 61 0.08 -10.63 -27.29
C THR A 61 1.50 -10.70 -27.84
N SER A 62 2.00 -11.92 -28.00
CA SER A 62 2.79 -12.35 -29.19
C SER A 62 3.12 -13.84 -29.10
N PRO A 63 2.35 -14.75 -29.73
CA PRO A 63 2.99 -15.89 -30.38
C PRO A 63 3.69 -15.33 -31.63
N ALA A 64 5.01 -15.26 -31.59
CA ALA A 64 5.81 -15.00 -32.78
C ALA A 64 5.61 -16.19 -33.73
N SER A 65 4.90 -15.95 -34.84
CA SER A 65 4.87 -16.80 -36.03
C SER A 65 6.24 -16.93 -36.68
#